data_AF-A0A931VJ84-F1
#
_entry.id   AF-A0A931VJ84-F1
#
_cell.length_a   1.000
_cell.length_b   1.000
_cell.length_c   1.000
_cell.angle_alpha   90.00
_cell.angle_beta   90.00
_cell.angle_gamma   90.00
#
_symmetry.space_group_name_H-M   'P 1'
#
loop_
_entity.id
_entity.type
_entity.pdbx_description
1 polymer ?
#
loop_
_entity_poly.entity_id
_entity_poly.type
_entity_poly.pdbx_seq_one_letter_code
_entity_poly.pdbx_strand_id
1 'polypeptide(L)'
;MFIKTFKQLCRKDVGMAGGKGASLGEMTRAKMPVPPGFVILAAAFDRFLTQTDLAVEIAAVFKKVNYQDINSVDKNIIKSRRI
;
A
#
# COMPACT_ATOMS: atom_id res chain seq x y z
N MET A 1 5.60 -7.14 13.69
CA MET A 1 4.13 -6.96 13.78
C MET A 1 3.68 -6.26 12.50
N PHE A 2 2.70 -6.82 11.78
CA PHE A 2 2.32 -6.39 10.41
C PHE A 2 0.92 -5.77 10.31
N ILE A 3 0.19 -5.73 11.41
CA ILE A 3 -1.16 -5.15 11.47
C ILE A 3 -1.27 -4.17 12.63
N LYS A 4 -2.13 -3.16 12.49
CA LYS A 4 -2.59 -2.29 13.59
C LYS A 4 -4.08 -2.02 13.45
N THR A 5 -4.81 -2.09 14.56
CA THR A 5 -6.23 -1.69 14.58
C THR A 5 -6.35 -0.17 14.47
N PHE A 6 -7.50 0.34 14.02
CA PHE A 6 -7.70 1.80 13.93
C PHE A 6 -7.52 2.51 15.29
N LYS A 7 -7.84 1.84 16.40
CA LYS A 7 -7.61 2.37 17.76
C LYS A 7 -6.14 2.63 18.08
N GLN A 8 -5.22 1.97 17.38
CA GLN A 8 -3.77 2.05 17.58
C GLN A 8 -3.08 3.01 16.59
N LEU A 9 -3.85 3.73 15.77
CA LEU A 9 -3.34 4.61 14.73
C LEU A 9 -3.78 6.07 14.94
N CYS A 10 -2.96 6.99 14.45
CA CYS A 10 -3.19 8.42 14.43
C CYS A 10 -2.58 9.04 13.16
N ARG A 11 -2.77 10.35 12.98
CA ARG A 11 -2.28 11.10 11.82
C ARG A 11 -0.76 11.04 11.65
N LYS A 12 -0.01 10.78 12.73
CA LYS A 12 1.45 10.67 12.69
C LYS A 12 1.91 9.36 12.04
N ASP A 13 1.02 8.39 11.89
CA ASP A 13 1.35 7.04 11.43
C ASP A 13 1.26 6.85 9.91
N VAL A 14 1.16 7.95 9.15
CA VAL A 14 1.08 7.95 7.67
C VAL A 14 2.24 7.15 7.06
N GLY A 15 3.44 7.25 7.63
CA GLY A 15 4.61 6.53 7.13
C GLY A 15 4.49 5.01 7.18
N MET A 16 3.73 4.45 8.12
CA MET A 16 3.56 2.98 8.25
C MET A 16 2.20 2.45 7.81
N ALA A 17 1.14 3.26 7.93
CA ALA A 17 -0.25 2.86 7.65
C ALA A 17 -0.83 3.53 6.39
N GLY A 18 -0.07 4.42 5.75
CA GLY A 18 -0.54 5.25 4.64
C GLY A 18 -1.54 6.32 5.07
N GLY A 19 -1.88 7.22 4.14
CA GLY A 19 -2.79 8.34 4.41
C GLY A 19 -4.19 7.90 4.86
N LYS A 20 -4.76 6.86 4.24
CA LYS A 20 -6.10 6.36 4.58
C LYS A 20 -6.13 5.69 5.96
N GLY A 21 -5.15 4.83 6.25
CA GLY A 21 -5.05 4.14 7.53
C GLY A 21 -4.88 5.12 8.70
N ALA A 22 -4.02 6.12 8.52
CA ALA A 22 -3.84 7.19 9.50
C ALA A 22 -5.13 8.02 9.72
N SER A 23 -5.84 8.38 8.64
CA SER A 23 -7.13 9.10 8.74
C SER A 23 -8.22 8.29 9.42
N LEU A 24 -8.32 6.98 9.14
CA LEU A 24 -9.27 6.09 9.84
C LEU A 24 -8.95 5.95 11.33
N GLY A 25 -7.66 5.95 11.69
CA GLY A 25 -7.22 6.02 13.07
C GLY A 25 -7.66 7.31 13.77
N GLU A 26 -7.46 8.46 13.13
CA GLU A 26 -7.92 9.77 13.64
C GLU A 26 -9.43 9.81 13.85
N MET A 27 -10.22 9.39 12.86
CA MET A 27 -11.68 9.37 12.97
C MET A 27 -12.16 8.44 14.10
N THR A 28 -11.51 7.28 14.25
CA THR A 28 -11.81 6.34 15.34
C THR A 28 -11.52 6.96 16.71
N ARG A 29 -10.39 7.69 16.84
CA ARG A 29 -10.03 8.40 18.08
C ARG A 29 -10.95 9.58 18.38
N ALA A 30 -11.43 10.25 17.34
CA ALA A 30 -12.43 11.32 17.43
C ALA A 30 -13.85 10.79 17.77
N LYS A 31 -14.00 9.49 18.05
CA LYS A 31 -15.28 8.82 18.37
C LYS A 31 -16.31 8.91 17.24
N MET A 32 -15.87 9.12 16.01
CA MET A 32 -16.74 9.02 14.85
C MET A 32 -17.16 7.55 14.64
N PRO A 33 -18.33 7.28 14.04
CA PRO A 33 -18.83 5.93 13.80
C PRO A 33 -18.05 5.26 12.65
N VAL A 34 -16.81 4.87 12.93
CA VAL A 34 -15.97 4.07 12.03
C VAL A 34 -16.19 2.60 12.34
N PRO A 35 -16.52 1.76 11.34
CA PRO A 35 -16.59 0.31 11.54
C PRO A 35 -15.27 -0.24 12.10
N PRO A 36 -15.32 -1.24 13.00
CA PRO A 36 -14.11 -1.85 13.54
C PRO A 36 -13.26 -2.45 12.41
N GLY A 37 -11.95 -2.22 12.48
CA GLY A 37 -11.03 -2.67 11.44
C GLY A 37 -9.56 -2.48 11.79
N PHE A 38 -8.71 -2.90 10.87
CA PHE A 38 -7.26 -2.83 10.97
C PHE A 38 -6.63 -2.51 9.63
N VAL A 39 -5.37 -2.09 9.68
CA VAL A 39 -4.53 -1.78 8.53
C VAL A 39 -3.39 -2.80 8.47
N ILE A 40 -3.12 -3.32 7.28
CA ILE A 40 -1.88 -4.05 6.97
C ILE A 40 -0.80 -3.00 6.72
N LEU A 41 0.28 -3.04 7.50
CA LEU A 41 1.33 -2.03 7.48
C LEU A 41 2.22 -2.14 6.24
N ALA A 42 2.82 -1.02 5.82
CA ALA A 42 3.79 -0.98 4.71
C ALA A 42 4.93 -2.00 4.90
N ALA A 43 5.40 -2.19 6.13
CA ALA A 43 6.42 -3.20 6.46
C ALA A 43 6.02 -4.64 6.08
N ALA A 44 4.72 -4.96 6.02
CA ALA A 44 4.24 -6.27 5.56
C ALA A 44 4.46 -6.42 4.06
N PHE A 45 4.23 -5.35 3.29
CA PHE A 45 4.46 -5.30 1.86
C PHE A 45 5.96 -5.36 1.55
N ASP A 46 6.79 -4.60 2.28
CA ASP A 46 8.26 -4.66 2.13
C ASP A 46 8.80 -6.07 2.43
N ARG A 47 8.26 -6.73 3.47
CA ARG A 47 8.62 -8.10 3.80
C ARG A 47 8.21 -9.08 2.70
N PHE A 48 7.01 -8.91 2.15
CA PHE A 48 6.54 -9.73 1.03
C PHE A 48 7.45 -9.56 -0.20
N LEU A 49 7.79 -8.33 -0.57
CA LEU A 49 8.67 -8.05 -1.71
C LEU A 49 10.10 -8.55 -1.53
N THR A 50 10.62 -8.60 -0.30
CA THR A 50 11.98 -9.09 -0.03
C THR A 50 12.07 -10.61 0.08
N GLN A 51 10.95 -11.28 0.41
CA GLN A 51 10.88 -12.74 0.46
C GLN A 51 10.45 -13.37 -0.87
N THR A 52 10.05 -12.56 -1.83
CA THR A 52 9.63 -12.99 -3.17
C THR A 52 10.59 -12.38 -4.19
N ASP A 53 10.85 -13.07 -5.30
CA ASP A 53 11.61 -12.50 -6.42
C ASP A 53 10.81 -11.41 -7.18
N LEU A 54 9.60 -11.03 -6.70
CA LEU A 54 8.75 -10.01 -7.31
C LEU A 54 9.43 -8.65 -7.39
N ALA A 55 10.31 -8.30 -6.45
CA ALA A 55 11.03 -7.02 -6.52
C ALA A 55 11.84 -6.89 -7.83
N VAL A 56 12.43 -8.01 -8.29
CA VAL A 56 13.20 -8.08 -9.55
C VAL A 56 12.26 -8.03 -10.75
N GLU A 57 11.15 -8.77 -10.71
CA GLU A 57 10.16 -8.78 -11.79
C GLU A 57 9.50 -7.41 -11.98
N ILE A 58 9.08 -6.77 -10.89
CA ILE A 58 8.51 -5.42 -10.89
C ILE A 58 9.52 -4.44 -11.49
N ALA A 59 10.78 -4.47 -11.05
CA ALA A 59 11.82 -3.59 -11.61
C ALA A 59 12.04 -3.81 -13.12
N ALA A 60 11.98 -5.05 -13.59
CA ALA A 60 12.09 -5.39 -15.01
C ALA A 60 10.89 -4.89 -15.85
N VAL A 61 9.68 -4.95 -15.29
CA VAL A 61 8.48 -4.39 -15.93
C VAL A 61 8.57 -2.86 -15.97
N PHE A 62 8.97 -2.22 -14.88
CA PHE A 62 9.11 -0.76 -14.80
C PHE A 62 10.13 -0.20 -15.80
N LYS A 63 11.24 -0.90 -16.07
CA LYS A 63 12.20 -0.52 -17.13
C LYS A 63 11.60 -0.49 -18.54
N LYS A 64 10.50 -1.21 -18.77
CA LYS A 64 9.81 -1.27 -20.06
C LYS A 64 8.66 -0.27 -20.19
N VAL A 65 8.31 0.44 -19.11
CA VAL A 65 7.26 1.45 -19.13
C VAL A 65 7.85 2.75 -19.68
N ASN A 66 7.42 3.14 -20.88
CA ASN A 66 7.76 4.44 -21.45
C ASN A 66 6.73 5.49 -20.99
N TYR A 67 7.14 6.36 -20.07
CA TYR A 67 6.27 7.41 -19.51
C TYR A 67 5.82 8.46 -20.53
N GLN A 68 6.44 8.52 -21.71
CA GLN A 68 6.03 9.42 -22.79
C GLN A 68 4.97 8.82 -23.73
N ASP A 69 4.62 7.55 -23.55
CA ASP A 69 3.55 6.89 -24.29
C ASP A 69 2.43 6.47 -23.34
N ILE A 70 1.51 7.41 -23.09
CA ILE A 70 0.33 7.23 -22.22
C ILE A 70 -0.52 6.02 -22.65
N ASN A 71 -0.56 5.69 -23.94
CA ASN A 71 -1.34 4.55 -24.46
C ASN A 71 -0.67 3.19 -24.14
N SER A 72 0.62 3.17 -23.82
CA SER A 72 1.35 1.96 -23.42
C SER A 72 1.23 1.63 -21.93
N VAL A 73 0.85 2.61 -21.09
CA VAL A 73 0.79 2.47 -19.63
C VAL A 73 -0.30 1.48 -19.22
N ASP A 74 -1.47 1.53 -19.87
CA ASP A 74 -2.60 0.64 -19.56
C ASP A 74 -2.27 -0.84 -19.76
N LYS A 75 -1.55 -1.19 -20.85
CA LYS A 75 -1.17 -2.58 -21.13
C LYS A 75 -0.20 -3.13 -20.08
N ASN A 76 0.71 -2.30 -19.58
CA ASN A 76 1.71 -2.69 -18.57
C ASN A 76 1.10 -2.78 -17.16
N ILE A 77 0.12 -1.94 -16.82
CA ILE A 77 -0.62 -2.01 -15.55
C ILE A 77 -1.39 -3.33 -15.43
N ILE A 78 -2.11 -3.75 -16.49
CA ILE A 78 -2.89 -5.00 -16.46
C ILE A 78 -1.98 -6.21 -16.19
N LYS A 79 -0.77 -6.20 -16.75
CA LYS A 79 0.20 -7.28 -16.55
C LYS A 79 0.72 -7.33 -15.11
N SER A 80 0.96 -6.17 -14.50
CA SER A 80 1.46 -6.05 -13.12
C SER A 80 0.43 -6.46 -12.06
N ARG A 81 -0.87 -6.43 -12.37
CA ARG A 81 -1.95 -6.85 -11.46
C ARG A 81 -2.18 -8.37 -11.41
N ARG A 82 -1.55 -9.13 -12.31
CA ARG A 82 -1.68 -10.61 -12.41
C ARG A 82 -0.52 -11.36 -11.76
N ILE A 83 0.50 -10.63 -11.32
CA ILE A 83 1.64 -11.12 -10.53
C ILE A 83 1.22 -11.04 -9.06
#